data_AF-A0A2H1YHN3-F1
#
_entry.id   AF-A0A2H1YHN3-F1
#
_cell.length_a   1.000
_cell.length_b   1.000
_cell.length_c   1.000
_cell.angle_alpha   90.00
_cell.angle_beta   90.00
_cell.angle_gamma   90.00
#
_symmetry.space_group_name_H-M   'P 1'
#
loop_
_entity.id
_entity.type
_entity.pdbx_description
1 polymer ?
#
loop_
_entity_poly.entity_id
_entity_poly.type
_entity_poly.pdbx_seq_one_letter_code
_entity_poly.pdbx_strand_id
1 'polypeptide(L)'
;MIDYKRNTIILIFALIFISLKITAQRTSVVDNKGTIKNVNTSVSSGTYAPANPLEGDIWFESNPTNNKVKIYDADEPTPANRWKSISNQNIYTENGTLTGIRDLNGAGNSLFYFNLGSFQVYDTNEIQLRCETYFQIEGKSGIYLYNTTTIHEDLSLKKRFIDASNKSWYEWSNIIINRNRYKMDI
;
A
#
# COMPACT_ATOMS: atom_id res chain seq x y z
N MET A 1 5.15 -101.21 -19.36
CA MET A 1 6.14 -100.12 -19.43
C MET A 1 5.40 -98.83 -19.13
N ILE A 2 5.59 -98.26 -17.94
CA ILE A 2 4.89 -97.04 -17.51
C ILE A 2 5.37 -95.90 -18.41
N ASP A 3 4.47 -95.07 -18.95
CA ASP A 3 4.83 -93.96 -19.84
C ASP A 3 5.56 -92.84 -19.07
N TYR A 4 6.86 -93.01 -18.86
CA TYR A 4 7.70 -92.10 -18.09
C TYR A 4 7.65 -90.65 -18.63
N LYS A 5 7.47 -90.48 -19.94
CA LYS A 5 7.37 -89.16 -20.59
C LYS A 5 6.18 -88.33 -20.09
N ARG A 6 5.02 -88.95 -19.85
CA ARG A 6 3.82 -88.25 -19.35
C ARG A 6 4.01 -87.78 -17.91
N ASN A 7 4.63 -88.61 -17.08
CA ASN A 7 4.88 -88.30 -15.67
C ASN A 7 5.98 -87.23 -15.50
N THR A 8 6.99 -87.22 -16.38
CA THR A 8 8.02 -86.17 -16.38
C THR A 8 7.43 -84.80 -16.73
N ILE A 9 6.51 -84.73 -17.70
CA ILE A 9 5.86 -83.46 -18.08
C ILE A 9 5.03 -82.90 -16.92
N ILE A 10 4.27 -83.74 -16.22
CA ILE A 10 3.47 -83.33 -15.05
C ILE A 10 4.37 -82.81 -13.93
N LEU A 11 5.52 -83.46 -13.69
CA LEU A 11 6.47 -83.03 -12.67
C LEU A 11 7.11 -81.68 -13.01
N ILE A 12 7.47 -81.45 -14.29
CA ILE A 12 8.00 -80.16 -14.75
C ILE A 12 6.97 -79.05 -14.55
N PHE A 13 5.71 -79.28 -14.94
CA PHE A 13 4.65 -78.31 -14.71
C PHE A 13 4.43 -78.02 -13.23
N ALA A 14 4.42 -79.04 -12.37
CA ALA A 14 4.29 -78.86 -10.93
C ALA A 14 5.44 -78.03 -10.34
N LEU A 15 6.69 -78.28 -10.77
CA LEU A 15 7.87 -77.53 -10.33
C LEU A 15 7.83 -76.06 -10.80
N ILE A 16 7.31 -75.79 -11.99
CA ILE A 16 7.12 -74.42 -12.50
C ILE A 16 6.10 -73.68 -11.63
N PHE A 17 4.96 -74.28 -11.29
CA PHE A 17 3.96 -73.62 -10.45
C PHE A 17 4.43 -73.37 -9.01
N ILE A 18 5.31 -74.23 -8.47
CA ILE A 18 5.87 -74.06 -7.12
C ILE A 18 6.98 -72.98 -7.09
N SER A 19 7.65 -72.72 -8.20
CA SER A 19 8.79 -71.78 -8.27
C SER A 19 8.40 -70.32 -8.52
N LEU A 20 7.13 -70.03 -8.84
CA LEU A 20 6.65 -68.66 -9.05
C LEU A 20 6.38 -67.95 -7.71
N LYS A 21 7.40 -67.30 -7.14
CA LYS A 21 7.24 -66.37 -6.02
C LYS A 21 6.84 -64.98 -6.51
N ILE A 22 5.54 -64.70 -6.61
CA ILE A 22 5.05 -63.36 -6.91
C ILE A 22 5.02 -62.54 -5.62
N THR A 23 5.92 -61.57 -5.49
CA THR A 23 5.91 -60.63 -4.36
C THR A 23 5.13 -59.38 -4.79
N ALA A 24 4.00 -59.10 -4.15
CA ALA A 24 3.26 -57.86 -4.38
C ALA A 24 3.92 -56.73 -3.59
N GLN A 25 4.43 -55.71 -4.28
CA GLN A 25 4.94 -54.50 -3.64
C GLN A 25 3.77 -53.52 -3.43
N ARG A 26 3.49 -53.18 -2.17
CA ARG A 26 2.55 -52.11 -1.84
C ARG A 26 3.28 -50.76 -1.94
N THR A 27 2.90 -49.93 -2.90
CA THR A 27 3.31 -48.53 -2.94
C THR A 27 2.24 -47.68 -2.24
N SER A 28 2.62 -46.97 -1.18
CA SER A 28 1.77 -46.01 -0.50
C SER A 28 2.34 -44.62 -0.72
N VAL A 29 1.58 -43.74 -1.35
CA VAL A 29 1.87 -42.31 -1.40
C VAL A 29 1.04 -41.67 -0.28
N VAL A 30 1.69 -41.15 0.75
CA VAL A 30 1.03 -40.33 1.77
C VAL A 30 1.18 -38.88 1.32
N ASP A 31 0.09 -38.23 0.93
CA ASP A 31 0.11 -36.79 0.67
C ASP A 31 0.13 -36.07 2.04
N ASN A 32 1.29 -35.52 2.40
CA ASN A 32 1.50 -34.74 3.63
C ASN A 32 1.12 -33.26 3.46
N LYS A 33 0.26 -32.91 2.51
CA LYS A 33 -0.40 -31.60 2.50
C LYS A 33 -1.41 -31.59 3.66
N GLY A 34 -0.93 -31.20 4.85
CA GLY A 34 -1.78 -31.00 6.02
C GLY A 34 -3.05 -30.26 5.65
N THR A 35 -4.18 -30.66 6.24
CA THR A 35 -5.55 -30.25 5.89
C THR A 35 -5.60 -28.84 5.32
N ILE A 36 -5.53 -28.75 3.99
CA ILE A 36 -5.83 -27.54 3.25
C ILE A 36 -7.30 -27.32 3.58
N LYS A 37 -7.59 -26.25 4.33
CA LYS A 37 -8.96 -25.79 4.47
C LYS A 37 -9.45 -25.59 3.03
N ASN A 38 -10.36 -26.44 2.56
CA ASN A 38 -10.97 -26.32 1.23
C ASN A 38 -11.78 -25.03 1.22
N VAL A 39 -11.10 -23.91 0.97
CA VAL A 39 -11.76 -22.73 0.43
C VAL A 39 -11.84 -23.01 -1.06
N ASN A 40 -13.04 -22.99 -1.62
CA ASN A 40 -13.25 -23.17 -3.07
C ASN A 40 -12.75 -21.92 -3.81
N THR A 41 -11.48 -21.58 -3.68
CA THR A 41 -10.86 -20.48 -4.41
C THR A 41 -10.33 -20.99 -5.73
N SER A 42 -10.75 -20.34 -6.81
CA SER A 42 -10.30 -20.59 -8.17
C SER A 42 -9.35 -19.49 -8.63
N VAL A 43 -8.45 -19.87 -9.53
CA VAL A 43 -7.56 -18.93 -10.22
C VAL A 43 -7.96 -18.93 -11.69
N SER A 44 -8.31 -17.77 -12.22
CA SER A 44 -8.81 -17.62 -13.59
C SER A 44 -8.11 -16.48 -14.32
N SER A 45 -8.21 -16.46 -15.64
CA SER A 45 -7.69 -15.37 -16.49
C SER A 45 -8.65 -15.07 -17.63
N GLY A 46 -8.77 -13.80 -18.03
CA GLY A 46 -9.60 -13.42 -19.17
C GLY A 46 -9.85 -11.93 -19.26
N THR A 47 -10.50 -11.49 -20.34
CA THR A 47 -10.89 -10.08 -20.55
C THR A 47 -12.11 -9.66 -19.73
N TYR A 48 -12.91 -10.63 -19.27
CA TYR A 48 -14.09 -10.42 -18.43
C TYR A 48 -13.92 -11.15 -17.11
N ALA A 49 -14.45 -10.56 -16.04
CA ALA A 49 -14.44 -11.18 -14.74
C ALA A 49 -15.34 -12.45 -14.70
N PRO A 50 -14.98 -13.48 -13.92
CA PRO A 50 -15.84 -14.64 -13.69
C PRO A 50 -17.25 -14.24 -13.23
N ALA A 51 -18.27 -14.93 -13.75
CA ALA A 51 -19.68 -14.61 -13.50
C ALA A 51 -20.21 -15.12 -12.14
N ASN A 52 -19.59 -16.16 -11.57
CA ASN A 52 -19.98 -16.77 -10.29
C ASN A 52 -18.77 -16.97 -9.38
N PRO A 53 -18.09 -15.89 -8.96
CA PRO A 53 -16.92 -16.00 -8.10
C PRO A 53 -17.26 -16.35 -6.66
N LEU A 54 -16.33 -17.02 -6.01
CA LEU A 54 -16.35 -17.32 -4.58
C LEU A 54 -15.34 -16.45 -3.84
N GLU A 55 -15.59 -16.22 -2.55
CA GLU A 55 -14.72 -15.43 -1.67
C GLU A 55 -13.26 -15.87 -1.79
N GLY A 56 -12.37 -14.92 -2.11
CA GLY A 56 -10.94 -15.18 -2.29
C GLY A 56 -10.52 -15.72 -3.67
N ASP A 57 -11.42 -15.81 -4.65
CA ASP A 57 -11.06 -16.13 -6.03
C ASP A 57 -10.04 -15.12 -6.59
N ILE A 58 -9.07 -15.61 -7.36
CA ILE A 58 -8.04 -14.77 -8.00
C ILE A 58 -8.33 -14.71 -9.50
N TRP A 59 -8.33 -13.49 -10.05
CA TRP A 59 -8.49 -13.26 -11.47
C TRP A 59 -7.32 -12.45 -12.04
N PHE A 60 -6.66 -13.01 -13.04
CA PHE A 60 -5.69 -12.32 -13.89
C PHE A 60 -6.44 -11.64 -15.04
N GLU A 61 -6.71 -10.35 -14.89
CA GLU A 61 -7.32 -9.54 -15.95
C GLU A 61 -6.36 -9.45 -17.13
N SER A 62 -6.73 -10.06 -18.25
CA SER A 62 -5.91 -10.13 -19.47
C SER A 62 -6.33 -9.04 -20.44
N ASN A 63 -6.26 -7.78 -20.01
CA ASN A 63 -6.45 -6.63 -20.89
C ASN A 63 -5.08 -6.25 -21.50
N PRO A 64 -4.95 -6.15 -22.84
CA PRO A 64 -3.66 -5.91 -23.52
C PRO A 64 -2.89 -4.66 -23.05
N THR A 65 -3.53 -3.72 -22.35
CA THR A 65 -2.88 -2.50 -21.85
C THR A 65 -2.81 -2.39 -20.32
N ASN A 66 -3.43 -3.30 -19.56
CA ASN A 66 -3.54 -3.15 -18.11
C ASN A 66 -3.76 -4.50 -17.41
N ASN A 67 -2.73 -5.33 -17.38
CA ASN A 67 -2.78 -6.60 -16.66
C ASN A 67 -2.83 -6.34 -15.15
N LYS A 68 -3.93 -6.72 -14.51
CA LYS A 68 -4.12 -6.60 -13.06
C LYS A 68 -4.43 -7.96 -12.47
N VAL A 69 -3.88 -8.21 -11.29
CA VAL A 69 -4.33 -9.32 -10.44
C VAL A 69 -5.44 -8.77 -9.55
N LYS A 70 -6.59 -9.44 -9.51
CA LYS A 70 -7.71 -9.08 -8.65
C LYS A 70 -8.08 -10.24 -7.72
N ILE A 71 -8.56 -9.93 -6.53
CA ILE A 71 -9.11 -10.90 -5.56
C ILE A 71 -10.60 -10.58 -5.39
N TYR A 72 -11.45 -11.60 -5.39
CA TYR A 72 -12.87 -11.45 -5.14
C TYR A 72 -13.18 -11.32 -3.64
N ASP A 73 -14.03 -10.36 -3.30
CA ASP A 73 -14.51 -10.04 -1.96
C ASP A 73 -16.05 -9.90 -2.04
N ALA A 74 -16.76 -10.85 -1.45
CA ALA A 74 -18.22 -10.97 -1.47
C ALA A 74 -18.91 -9.97 -0.52
N ASP A 75 -18.20 -9.53 0.52
CA ASP A 75 -18.70 -8.63 1.57
C ASP A 75 -18.72 -7.16 1.09
N GLU A 76 -18.07 -6.85 -0.03
CA GLU A 76 -18.14 -5.54 -0.68
C GLU A 76 -19.52 -5.24 -1.32
N PRO A 77 -19.99 -3.97 -1.28
CA PRO A 77 -21.31 -3.57 -1.74
C PRO A 77 -21.48 -3.69 -3.25
N THR A 78 -22.51 -4.41 -3.70
CA THR A 78 -22.88 -4.47 -5.12
C THR A 78 -23.38 -3.12 -5.65
N PRO A 79 -23.08 -2.73 -6.91
CA PRO A 79 -22.32 -3.48 -7.93
C PRO A 79 -20.82 -3.14 -8.00
N ALA A 80 -20.29 -2.33 -7.07
CA ALA A 80 -18.92 -1.82 -7.16
C ALA A 80 -17.93 -2.67 -6.34
N ASN A 81 -16.69 -2.76 -6.80
CA ASN A 81 -15.51 -3.17 -6.03
C ASN A 81 -15.40 -4.61 -5.50
N ARG A 82 -16.30 -5.53 -5.84
CA ARG A 82 -16.14 -6.95 -5.47
C ARG A 82 -14.87 -7.61 -6.03
N TRP A 83 -14.31 -7.12 -7.12
CA TRP A 83 -12.99 -7.54 -7.62
C TRP A 83 -11.93 -6.50 -7.27
N LYS A 84 -11.27 -6.70 -6.13
CA LYS A 84 -10.23 -5.78 -5.63
C LYS A 84 -8.93 -6.01 -6.38
N SER A 85 -8.47 -5.01 -7.11
CA SER A 85 -7.14 -5.08 -7.73
C SER A 85 -6.08 -5.08 -6.64
N ILE A 86 -5.18 -6.07 -6.68
CA ILE A 86 -3.90 -6.05 -5.99
C ILE A 86 -3.03 -5.04 -6.74
N SER A 87 -3.38 -3.77 -6.59
CA SER A 87 -2.60 -2.65 -7.08
C SER A 87 -2.33 -1.76 -5.88
N ASN A 88 -1.12 -1.21 -5.81
CA ASN A 88 -0.70 -0.30 -4.76
C ASN A 88 -1.52 1.01 -4.85
N GLN A 89 -2.77 0.98 -4.37
CA GLN A 89 -3.65 2.16 -4.28
C GLN A 89 -3.48 2.91 -2.96
N ASN A 90 -2.64 2.40 -2.05
CA ASN A 90 -2.32 3.10 -0.82
C ASN A 90 -1.24 4.13 -1.11
N ILE A 91 -1.45 5.37 -0.63
CA ILE A 91 -0.44 6.40 -0.82
C ILE A 91 0.85 5.97 -0.14
N TYR A 92 0.84 5.45 1.10
CA TYR A 92 1.89 4.59 1.67
C TYR A 92 1.35 3.84 2.91
N THR A 93 1.51 2.50 2.96
CA THR A 93 1.36 1.70 4.19
C THR A 93 2.70 1.18 4.72
N GLU A 94 3.79 1.58 4.06
CA GLU A 94 5.16 1.14 4.32
C GLU A 94 6.14 2.29 4.06
N ASN A 95 7.31 2.22 4.69
CA ASN A 95 8.39 3.17 4.45
C ASN A 95 9.06 2.89 3.10
N GLY A 96 9.48 3.93 2.38
CA GLY A 96 10.18 3.76 1.10
C GLY A 96 10.79 5.04 0.54
N THR A 97 11.51 4.90 -0.57
CA THR A 97 12.10 6.00 -1.34
C THR A 97 11.28 6.25 -2.60
N LEU A 98 10.97 7.52 -2.89
CA LEU A 98 10.37 7.90 -4.17
C LEU A 98 11.39 7.72 -5.29
N THR A 99 11.03 7.00 -6.34
CA THR A 99 11.87 6.84 -7.55
C THR A 99 11.51 7.86 -8.65
N GLY A 100 10.51 8.72 -8.40
CA GLY A 100 10.04 9.75 -9.32
C GLY A 100 9.09 10.73 -8.63
N ILE A 101 8.64 11.74 -9.37
CA ILE A 101 7.65 12.72 -8.90
C ILE A 101 6.33 12.01 -8.60
N ARG A 102 5.65 12.46 -7.53
CA ARG A 102 4.30 12.00 -7.19
C ARG A 102 3.35 13.19 -7.12
N ASP A 103 2.33 13.14 -7.97
CA ASP A 103 1.25 14.11 -7.98
C ASP A 103 0.02 13.53 -7.26
N LEU A 104 -0.57 14.31 -6.36
CA LEU A 104 -1.87 14.03 -5.77
C LEU A 104 -2.88 15.04 -6.30
N ASN A 105 -3.73 14.62 -7.25
CA ASN A 105 -4.78 15.45 -7.81
C ASN A 105 -6.11 15.18 -7.09
N GLY A 106 -6.64 16.17 -6.38
CA GLY A 106 -7.92 16.06 -5.66
C GLY A 106 -9.15 16.00 -6.57
N ALA A 107 -9.06 16.41 -7.84
CA ALA A 107 -10.17 16.44 -8.80
C ALA A 107 -11.47 17.07 -8.23
N GLY A 108 -11.33 18.16 -7.47
CA GLY A 108 -12.44 18.86 -6.80
C GLY A 108 -12.81 18.32 -5.42
N ASN A 109 -12.17 17.23 -4.95
CA ASN A 109 -12.36 16.68 -3.62
C ASN A 109 -11.39 17.27 -2.59
N SER A 110 -11.73 17.10 -1.32
CA SER A 110 -10.90 17.52 -0.19
C SER A 110 -9.95 16.41 0.26
N LEU A 111 -8.76 16.80 0.69
CA LEU A 111 -7.79 15.94 1.36
C LEU A 111 -7.72 16.31 2.84
N PHE A 112 -8.04 15.37 3.72
CA PHE A 112 -8.00 15.58 5.16
C PHE A 112 -6.97 14.67 5.83
N TYR A 113 -6.19 15.25 6.75
CA TYR A 113 -5.30 14.51 7.65
C TYR A 113 -5.84 14.65 9.07
N PHE A 114 -6.26 13.53 9.68
CA PHE A 114 -6.84 13.52 11.03
C PHE A 114 -6.12 12.49 11.91
N ASN A 115 -6.12 12.75 13.23
CA ASN A 115 -5.49 11.89 14.23
C ASN A 115 -3.99 11.56 13.96
N LEU A 116 -3.25 12.52 13.40
CA LEU A 116 -1.81 12.39 13.22
C LEU A 116 -1.07 12.69 14.52
N GLY A 117 -0.02 11.91 14.81
CA GLY A 117 0.94 12.26 15.86
C GLY A 117 1.79 13.48 15.50
N SER A 118 2.17 13.61 14.23
CA SER A 118 2.86 14.79 13.69
C SER A 118 2.70 14.86 12.16
N PHE A 119 2.88 16.06 11.60
CA PHE A 119 3.03 16.30 10.16
C PHE A 119 4.35 17.05 9.94
N GLN A 120 5.28 16.46 9.21
CA GLN A 120 6.65 16.94 9.10
C GLN A 120 7.11 16.92 7.65
N VAL A 121 7.82 17.97 7.23
CA VAL A 121 8.46 18.09 5.92
C VAL A 121 9.90 18.54 6.15
N TYR A 122 10.85 17.71 5.75
CA TYR A 122 12.29 17.93 5.96
C TYR A 122 13.03 18.02 4.64
N ASP A 123 14.21 18.64 4.66
CA ASP A 123 15.19 18.65 3.57
C ASP A 123 14.60 19.00 2.20
N THR A 124 13.64 19.92 2.17
CA THR A 124 13.04 20.44 0.94
C THR A 124 13.62 21.80 0.60
N ASN A 125 13.76 22.06 -0.70
CA ASN A 125 14.14 23.38 -1.20
C ASN A 125 13.02 24.40 -1.03
N GLU A 126 11.76 23.97 -1.10
CA GLU A 126 10.60 24.85 -1.06
C GLU A 126 9.35 24.13 -0.51
N ILE A 127 8.49 24.88 0.18
CA ILE A 127 7.12 24.49 0.49
C ILE A 127 6.21 25.63 0.04
N GLN A 128 5.32 25.37 -0.91
CA GLN A 128 4.33 26.32 -1.38
C GLN A 128 2.95 25.95 -0.84
N LEU A 129 2.31 26.86 -0.10
CA LEU A 129 0.92 26.75 0.32
C LEU A 129 0.16 27.91 -0.33
N ARG A 130 -0.80 27.59 -1.20
CA ARG A 130 -1.57 28.56 -1.97
C ARG A 130 -3.05 28.22 -1.89
N CYS A 131 -3.88 29.26 -1.84
CA CYS A 131 -5.33 29.17 -1.92
C CYS A 131 -5.84 30.33 -2.76
N GLU A 132 -7.03 30.19 -3.33
CA GLU A 132 -7.64 31.26 -4.13
C GLU A 132 -8.31 32.34 -3.27
N THR A 133 -8.77 31.98 -2.07
CA THR A 133 -9.61 32.85 -1.25
C THR A 133 -8.99 33.14 0.11
N TYR A 134 -8.87 32.13 0.96
CA TYR A 134 -8.48 32.31 2.35
C TYR A 134 -7.50 31.25 2.82
N PHE A 135 -6.39 31.71 3.40
CA PHE A 135 -5.35 30.87 3.98
C PHE A 135 -5.33 31.04 5.49
N GLN A 136 -5.37 29.91 6.22
CA GLN A 136 -5.37 29.90 7.69
C GLN A 136 -4.34 28.90 8.20
N ILE A 137 -3.50 29.37 9.12
CA ILE A 137 -2.66 28.53 9.97
C ILE A 137 -3.04 28.85 11.42
N GLU A 138 -3.33 27.81 12.19
CA GLU A 138 -3.68 27.95 13.60
C GLU A 138 -2.87 26.96 14.44
N GLY A 139 -2.23 27.48 15.48
CA GLY A 139 -1.65 26.68 16.54
C GLY A 139 -2.31 27.03 17.86
N LYS A 140 -2.88 26.03 18.55
CA LYS A 140 -3.53 26.22 19.86
C LYS A 140 -2.62 26.92 20.88
N SER A 141 -1.31 26.66 20.79
CA SER A 141 -0.28 27.24 21.66
C SER A 141 0.64 28.21 20.93
N GLY A 142 0.31 28.60 19.69
CA GLY A 142 1.09 29.51 18.87
C GLY A 142 1.66 28.87 17.61
N ILE A 143 2.25 29.73 16.79
CA ILE A 143 2.94 29.40 15.54
C ILE A 143 4.35 29.97 15.67
N TYR A 144 5.35 29.13 15.42
CA TYR A 144 6.75 29.53 15.48
C TYR A 144 7.28 29.75 14.07
N LEU A 145 7.87 30.92 13.83
CA LEU A 145 8.61 31.25 12.62
C LEU A 145 10.08 31.38 13.03
N TYR A 146 10.96 30.64 12.35
CA TYR A 146 12.37 30.53 12.71
C TYR A 146 13.26 31.18 11.65
N ASN A 147 14.42 31.70 12.09
CA ASN A 147 15.42 32.34 11.24
C ASN A 147 14.84 33.55 10.46
N THR A 148 15.10 33.65 9.15
CA THR A 148 14.68 34.77 8.32
C THR A 148 13.25 34.57 7.86
N THR A 149 12.36 35.45 8.30
CA THR A 149 10.94 35.45 7.92
C THR A 149 10.60 36.81 7.32
N THR A 150 9.94 36.82 6.16
CA THR A 150 9.53 38.05 5.46
C THR A 150 8.03 38.03 5.25
N ILE A 151 7.38 39.15 5.55
CA ILE A 151 6.00 39.43 5.16
C ILE A 151 6.09 40.57 4.14
N HIS A 152 5.57 40.35 2.95
CA HIS A 152 5.70 41.30 1.84
C HIS A 152 4.73 42.47 1.93
N GLU A 153 3.57 42.24 2.56
CA GLU A 153 2.48 43.22 2.68
C GLU A 153 2.23 43.52 4.18
N ASP A 154 0.96 43.68 4.55
CA ASP A 154 0.59 44.07 5.91
C ASP A 154 0.71 42.92 6.92
N LEU A 155 1.28 43.24 8.09
CA LEU A 155 1.18 42.44 9.31
C LEU A 155 0.23 43.14 10.29
N SER A 156 -0.91 42.52 10.58
CA SER A 156 -1.84 42.96 11.62
C SER A 156 -1.72 42.10 12.87
N LEU A 157 -1.57 42.73 14.04
CA LEU A 157 -1.49 42.05 15.34
C LEU A 157 -2.61 42.55 16.24
N LYS A 158 -3.43 41.63 16.78
CA LYS A 158 -4.55 41.99 17.67
C LYS A 158 -4.15 42.31 19.11
N LYS A 159 -2.92 41.98 19.52
CA LYS A 159 -2.48 42.12 20.91
C LYS A 159 -1.22 42.97 20.99
N ARG A 160 -0.06 42.33 20.85
CA ARG A 160 1.22 43.01 20.98
C ARG A 160 2.26 42.38 20.09
N PHE A 161 3.18 43.23 19.65
CA PHE A 161 4.48 42.82 19.15
C PHE A 161 5.48 42.84 20.32
N ILE A 162 6.31 41.80 20.44
CA ILE A 162 7.41 41.73 21.41
C ILE A 162 8.68 41.52 20.60
N ASP A 163 9.67 42.40 20.80
CA ASP A 163 10.96 42.27 20.14
C ASP A 163 11.93 41.37 20.92
N ALA A 164 13.15 41.20 20.39
CA ALA A 164 14.19 40.37 21.01
C ALA A 164 14.65 40.86 22.40
N SER A 165 14.35 42.10 22.78
CA SER A 165 14.63 42.63 24.13
C SER A 165 13.49 42.35 25.12
N ASN A 166 12.50 41.55 24.71
CA ASN A 166 11.30 41.24 25.47
C ASN A 166 10.45 42.48 25.81
N LYS A 167 10.64 43.57 25.04
CA LYS A 167 9.87 44.80 25.20
C LYS A 167 8.59 44.69 24.39
N SER A 168 7.45 44.82 25.06
CA SER A 168 6.16 44.92 24.41
C SER A 168 5.91 46.34 23.94
N TRP A 169 5.59 46.50 22.66
CA TRP A 169 5.20 47.79 22.08
C TRP A 169 3.67 47.84 22.02
N TYR A 170 3.08 48.79 22.75
CA TYR A 170 1.64 49.03 22.78
C TYR A 170 1.30 50.22 21.87
N GLU A 171 0.10 50.15 21.29
CA GLU A 171 -0.46 50.96 20.19
C GLU A 171 -0.44 52.49 20.37
N TRP A 172 0.70 53.18 20.34
CA TRP A 172 0.72 54.65 20.12
C TRP A 172 1.96 55.15 19.35
N SER A 173 2.67 54.26 18.64
CA SER A 173 3.77 54.68 17.78
C SER A 173 3.81 53.85 16.51
N ASN A 174 3.89 54.54 15.37
CA ASN A 174 4.27 53.94 14.10
C ASN A 174 5.51 53.09 14.34
N ILE A 175 5.44 51.78 14.06
CA ILE A 175 6.61 50.91 14.13
C ILE A 175 7.55 51.37 13.00
N ILE A 176 8.64 52.05 13.36
CA ILE A 176 9.70 52.46 12.42
C ILE A 176 10.75 51.34 12.37
N ILE A 177 10.76 50.60 11.26
CA ILE A 177 11.82 49.66 10.91
C ILE A 177 13.01 50.49 10.40
N ASN A 178 14.09 50.57 11.17
CA ASN A 178 15.32 51.29 10.80
C ASN A 178 16.22 50.35 9.93
N ARG A 179 16.98 50.80 8.93
CA ARG A 179 18.30 51.43 9.14
C ARG A 179 18.87 52.08 7.86
N ASN A 180 19.35 53.32 8.05
CA ASN A 180 20.40 54.09 7.33
C ASN A 180 19.92 55.35 6.59
N ARG A 181 20.11 56.52 7.22
CA ARG A 181 21.02 57.57 6.72
C ARG A 181 21.37 58.58 7.84
N TYR A 182 22.66 58.56 8.18
CA TYR A 182 23.55 59.58 8.75
C TYR A 182 22.97 60.81 9.47
N LYS A 183 23.50 61.02 10.68
CA LYS A 183 23.59 62.33 11.34
C LYS A 183 24.11 63.38 10.34
N MET A 184 23.47 64.53 10.29
CA MET A 184 24.09 65.75 9.77
C MET A 184 24.33 66.64 10.96
N ASP A 185 25.60 66.75 11.36
CA ASP A 185 26.05 67.77 12.29
C ASP A 185 25.90 69.13 11.59
N ILE A 186 25.34 70.11 12.31
CA ILE A 186 25.54 71.54 12.07
C ILE A 186 25.90 72.14 13.42
#